data_AF-A0A841PDN3-F1
#
_entry.id   AF-A0A841PDN3-F1
#
_cell.length_a   1.000
_cell.length_b   1.000
_cell.length_c   1.000
_cell.angle_alpha   90.00
_cell.angle_beta   90.00
_cell.angle_gamma   90.00
#
_symmetry.space_group_name_H-M   'P 1'
#
loop_
_entity.id
_entity.type
_entity.pdbx_description
1 polymer ?
#
loop_
_entity_poly.entity_id
_entity_poly.type
_entity_poly.pdbx_seq_one_letter_code
_entity_poly.pdbx_strand_id
1 'polypeptide(L)'
;MLNPLDGASTSIGTAAPRRYTTKQMGDACEMIVAAELTLAGIPALKVPDNWPGYDVIAQPFDRPAQRVSVKSRTFKRGAGAYVGYNDYDQFDWLAIVLLPAEQVTTRAIYLIPRPIAEGLARRDKATSKTAAERYFRVDQVPELFSEWKANFELATTVRKDCSPASLLEVGGFE
;
A
#
# COMPACT_ATOMS: atom_id res chain seq x y z
N MET A 1 2.20 -20.68 -59.36
CA MET A 1 1.86 -20.89 -57.94
C MET A 1 2.94 -20.26 -57.10
N LEU A 2 2.65 -19.13 -56.45
CA LEU A 2 3.55 -18.44 -55.52
C LEU A 2 2.89 -18.49 -54.14
N ASN A 3 3.58 -19.06 -53.14
CA ASN A 3 3.12 -19.05 -51.75
C ASN A 3 3.27 -17.65 -51.16
N PRO A 4 2.29 -17.12 -50.41
CA PRO A 4 2.51 -15.95 -49.57
C PRO A 4 3.24 -16.38 -48.28
N LEU A 5 4.23 -15.57 -47.90
CA LEU A 5 4.91 -15.68 -46.61
C LEU A 5 3.97 -15.16 -45.52
N ASP A 6 3.64 -16.02 -44.56
CA ASP A 6 2.89 -15.66 -43.36
C ASP A 6 3.66 -14.60 -42.56
N GLY A 7 3.11 -13.40 -42.54
CA GLY A 7 3.55 -12.29 -41.70
C GLY A 7 3.19 -12.56 -40.24
N ALA A 8 4.07 -13.25 -39.53
CA ALA A 8 4.04 -13.30 -38.07
C ALA A 8 4.36 -11.89 -37.52
N SER A 9 3.31 -11.12 -37.25
CA SER A 9 3.40 -9.86 -36.53
C SER A 9 3.62 -10.14 -35.04
N THR A 10 4.88 -10.33 -34.66
CA THR A 10 5.28 -10.30 -33.24
C THR A 10 5.12 -8.88 -32.73
N SER A 11 3.96 -8.54 -32.17
CA SER A 11 3.78 -7.28 -31.44
C SER A 11 4.59 -7.35 -30.15
N ILE A 12 5.87 -6.96 -30.21
CA ILE A 12 6.63 -6.61 -29.03
C ILE A 12 5.99 -5.33 -28.50
N GLY A 13 5.09 -5.47 -27.52
CA GLY A 13 4.49 -4.34 -26.83
C GLY A 13 5.59 -3.59 -26.10
N THR A 14 6.19 -2.59 -26.77
CA THR A 14 7.14 -1.66 -26.20
C THR A 14 6.37 -0.79 -25.21
N ALA A 15 6.33 -1.21 -23.95
CA ALA A 15 5.87 -0.35 -22.88
C ALA A 15 6.70 0.95 -22.93
N ALA A 16 6.02 2.09 -23.09
CA ALA A 16 6.69 3.37 -23.17
C ALA A 16 7.64 3.57 -21.97
N PRO A 17 8.83 4.14 -22.16
CA PRO A 17 9.79 4.33 -21.08
C PRO A 17 9.17 5.16 -19.94
N ARG A 18 9.41 4.73 -18.70
CA ARG A 18 8.92 5.44 -17.51
C ARG A 18 9.48 6.86 -17.48
N ARG A 19 8.61 7.84 -17.29
CA ARG A 19 8.97 9.28 -17.22
C ARG A 19 9.58 9.70 -15.88
N TYR A 20 9.74 8.75 -14.96
CA TYR A 20 10.28 8.96 -13.62
C TYR A 20 11.04 7.72 -13.16
N THR A 21 11.97 7.91 -12.23
CA THR A 21 12.70 6.81 -11.59
C THR A 21 11.85 6.13 -10.52
N THR A 22 12.20 4.90 -10.16
CA THR A 22 11.56 4.19 -9.03
C THR A 22 11.65 4.99 -7.73
N LYS A 23 12.76 5.72 -7.51
CA LYS A 23 12.92 6.58 -6.33
C LYS A 23 11.95 7.76 -6.36
N GLN A 24 11.85 8.48 -7.47
CA GLN A 24 10.89 9.58 -7.62
C GLN A 24 9.44 9.12 -7.43
N MET A 25 9.09 7.92 -7.91
CA MET A 25 7.78 7.31 -7.65
C MET A 25 7.56 7.00 -6.16
N GLY A 26 8.59 6.46 -5.49
CA GLY A 26 8.59 6.22 -4.04
C GLY A 26 8.33 7.51 -3.27
N ASP A 27 9.10 8.56 -3.55
CA ASP A 27 8.98 9.88 -2.93
C ASP A 27 7.58 10.47 -3.12
N ALA A 28 7.01 10.37 -4.33
CA ALA A 28 5.65 10.81 -4.58
C ALA A 28 4.61 10.03 -3.76
N CYS A 29 4.84 8.73 -3.54
CA CYS A 29 3.97 7.90 -2.70
C CYS A 29 4.11 8.23 -1.21
N GLU A 30 5.29 8.64 -0.75
CA GLU A 30 5.47 9.12 0.63
C GLU A 30 4.76 10.46 0.84
N MET A 31 4.92 11.38 -0.11
CA MET A 31 4.23 12.68 -0.08
C MET A 31 2.71 12.53 -0.09
N ILE A 32 2.16 11.60 -0.89
CA ILE A 32 0.72 11.43 -0.94
C ILE A 32 0.16 10.85 0.36
N VAL A 33 0.87 9.94 1.01
CA VAL A 33 0.44 9.42 2.33
C VAL A 33 0.41 10.55 3.35
N ALA A 34 1.43 11.41 3.40
CA ALA A 34 1.43 12.58 4.29
C ALA A 34 0.29 13.56 3.97
N ALA A 35 0.01 13.80 2.69
CA ALA A 35 -1.08 14.67 2.26
C ALA A 35 -2.45 14.11 2.67
N GLU A 36 -2.72 12.82 2.42
CA GLU A 36 -4.01 12.19 2.74
C GLU A 36 -4.25 12.14 4.26
N LEU A 37 -3.21 11.87 5.06
CA LEU A 37 -3.28 11.98 6.53
C LEU A 37 -3.65 13.41 6.96
N THR A 38 -2.98 14.41 6.39
CA THR A 38 -3.24 15.82 6.72
C THR A 38 -4.65 16.25 6.32
N LEU A 39 -5.13 15.81 5.15
CA LEU A 39 -6.50 16.07 4.67
C LEU A 39 -7.55 15.36 5.54
N ALA A 40 -7.22 14.24 6.16
CA ALA A 40 -8.04 13.55 7.15
C ALA A 40 -7.98 14.19 8.55
N GLY A 41 -7.30 15.34 8.71
CA GLY A 41 -7.19 16.06 9.98
C GLY A 41 -6.06 15.58 10.88
N ILE A 42 -5.14 14.75 10.38
CA ILE A 42 -3.94 14.31 11.09
C ILE A 42 -2.71 15.00 10.48
N PRO A 43 -2.19 16.09 11.06
CA PRO A 43 -0.99 16.76 10.58
C PRO A 43 0.15 15.76 10.35
N ALA A 44 0.69 15.71 9.13
CA ALA A 44 1.74 14.77 8.79
C ALA A 44 2.83 15.40 7.89
N LEU A 45 4.07 14.95 8.06
CA LEU A 45 5.19 15.36 7.22
C LEU A 45 6.00 14.15 6.73
N LYS A 46 6.51 14.24 5.50
CA LYS A 46 7.57 13.35 5.00
C LYS A 46 8.89 13.73 5.65
N VAL A 47 9.65 12.75 6.15
CA VAL A 47 10.98 12.98 6.73
C VAL A 47 12.05 13.15 5.64
N PRO A 48 13.28 13.61 5.97
CA PRO A 48 14.36 13.67 4.99
C PRO A 48 14.65 12.30 4.36
N ASP A 49 15.15 12.30 3.13
CA ASP A 49 15.56 11.08 2.43
C ASP A 49 16.63 10.31 3.22
N ASN A 50 16.60 8.98 3.14
CA ASN A 50 17.46 8.04 3.86
C ASN A 50 17.25 8.03 5.39
N TRP A 51 16.12 8.55 5.88
CA TRP A 51 15.75 8.38 7.28
C TRP A 51 15.54 6.89 7.62
N PRO A 52 16.08 6.41 8.76
CA PRO A 52 15.97 5.00 9.09
C PRO A 52 14.56 4.62 9.57
N GLY A 53 14.01 3.56 8.97
CA GLY A 53 12.85 2.81 9.48
C GLY A 53 11.46 3.36 9.16
N TYR A 54 11.30 4.65 8.87
CA TYR A 54 10.00 5.24 8.51
C TYR A 54 10.16 6.47 7.61
N ASP A 55 9.08 6.83 6.92
CA ASP A 55 9.09 7.79 5.82
C ASP A 55 8.19 9.01 6.09
N VAL A 56 7.19 8.86 6.97
CA VAL A 56 6.26 9.92 7.37
C VAL A 56 6.08 9.93 8.89
N ILE A 57 5.98 11.11 9.48
CA ILE A 57 5.51 11.32 10.87
C ILE A 57 4.12 11.94 10.80
N ALA A 58 3.15 11.29 11.44
CA ALA A 58 1.80 11.81 11.65
C ALA A 58 1.61 12.18 13.13
N GLN A 59 0.98 13.31 13.41
CA GLN A 59 0.76 13.81 14.77
C GLN A 59 -0.74 14.01 15.01
N PRO A 60 -1.48 12.96 15.41
CA PRO A 60 -2.84 13.12 15.89
C PRO A 60 -2.87 14.07 17.09
N PHE A 61 -4.00 14.75 17.32
CA PHE A 61 -4.13 15.72 18.40
C PHE A 61 -4.10 15.09 19.80
N ASP A 62 -4.65 13.88 19.91
CA ASP A 62 -4.90 13.15 21.16
C ASP A 62 -3.86 12.06 21.46
N ARG A 63 -2.88 11.87 20.58
CA ARG A 63 -1.89 10.79 20.65
C ARG A 63 -0.48 11.31 20.32
N PRO A 64 0.58 10.63 20.79
CA PRO A 64 1.94 10.95 20.38
C PRO A 64 2.15 10.83 18.86
N ALA A 65 3.23 11.43 18.36
CA ALA A 65 3.70 11.25 16.99
C ALA A 65 3.76 9.76 16.60
N GLN A 66 3.21 9.44 15.44
CA GLN A 66 3.10 8.11 14.86
C GLN A 66 4.01 8.03 13.63
N ARG A 67 4.86 7.00 13.59
CA ARG A 67 5.81 6.76 12.50
C ARG A 67 5.17 5.85 11.46
N VAL A 68 5.19 6.26 10.20
CA VAL A 68 4.60 5.52 9.09
C VAL A 68 5.71 5.14 8.11
N SER A 69 5.91 3.84 7.87
CA SER A 69 6.75 3.38 6.76
C SER A 69 5.89 3.15 5.52
N VAL A 70 6.29 3.73 4.40
CA VAL A 70 5.58 3.71 3.13
C VAL A 70 6.27 2.74 2.18
N LYS A 71 5.50 1.79 1.64
CA LYS A 71 5.95 0.85 0.61
C LYS A 71 5.02 0.96 -0.59
N SER A 72 5.56 1.28 -1.76
CA SER A 72 4.78 1.49 -2.97
C SER A 72 5.11 0.48 -4.07
N ARG A 73 4.09 0.01 -4.80
CA ARG A 73 4.24 -0.86 -5.97
C ARG A 73 3.15 -0.57 -7.00
N THR A 74 3.50 -0.71 -8.26
CA THR A 74 2.51 -0.92 -9.32
C THR A 74 1.82 -2.27 -9.11
N PHE A 75 0.49 -2.28 -9.17
CA PHE A 75 -0.27 -3.52 -9.04
C PHE A 75 0.13 -4.52 -10.13
N LYS A 76 0.28 -5.79 -9.76
CA LYS A 76 0.59 -6.88 -10.68
C LYS A 76 0.02 -8.17 -10.11
N ARG A 77 -0.70 -8.95 -10.93
CA ARG A 77 -1.18 -10.28 -10.56
C ARG A 77 -0.07 -11.33 -10.63
N GLY A 78 -0.16 -12.34 -9.76
CA GLY A 78 0.70 -13.52 -9.80
C GLY A 78 1.96 -13.39 -8.95
N ALA A 79 2.82 -14.41 -9.06
CA ALA A 79 4.06 -14.48 -8.31
C ALA A 79 5.09 -13.45 -8.83
N GLY A 80 5.95 -12.96 -7.93
CA GLY A 80 7.13 -12.16 -8.29
C GLY A 80 7.02 -10.66 -8.05
N ALA A 81 5.95 -10.17 -7.41
CA ALA A 81 5.87 -8.78 -6.94
C ALA A 81 5.53 -8.77 -5.44
N TYR A 82 6.43 -8.18 -4.65
CA TYR A 82 6.31 -8.13 -3.20
C TYR A 82 6.48 -6.71 -2.66
N VAL A 83 5.76 -6.41 -1.58
CA VAL A 83 6.03 -5.31 -0.66
C VAL A 83 6.53 -5.89 0.64
N GLY A 84 7.49 -5.22 1.28
CA GLY A 84 8.04 -5.70 2.53
C GLY A 84 8.85 -4.65 3.27
N TYR A 85 9.21 -5.03 4.49
CA TYR A 85 10.01 -4.26 5.44
C TYR A 85 10.84 -5.23 6.29
N ASN A 86 11.79 -4.72 7.05
CA ASN A 86 12.57 -5.56 7.97
C ASN A 86 12.02 -5.48 9.38
N ASP A 87 12.10 -6.56 10.14
CA ASP A 87 11.59 -6.62 11.52
C ASP A 87 12.30 -5.65 12.48
N TYR A 88 13.52 -5.21 12.16
CA TYR A 88 14.24 -4.18 12.90
C TYR A 88 13.86 -2.74 12.51
N ASP A 89 13.09 -2.53 11.43
CA ASP A 89 12.60 -1.19 11.07
C ASP A 89 11.69 -0.66 12.19
N GLN A 90 11.84 0.61 12.57
CA GLN A 90 11.09 1.21 13.67
C GLN A 90 9.97 2.11 13.16
N PHE A 91 8.79 1.54 12.97
CA PHE A 91 7.57 2.27 12.62
C PHE A 91 6.37 1.72 13.41
N ASP A 92 5.29 2.51 13.43
CA ASP A 92 4.02 2.18 14.09
C ASP A 92 2.96 1.72 13.06
N TRP A 93 3.04 2.27 11.84
CA TRP A 93 2.12 1.97 10.73
C TRP A 93 2.86 1.60 9.46
N LEU A 94 2.35 0.59 8.74
CA LEU A 94 2.76 0.27 7.38
C LEU A 94 1.73 0.87 6.41
N ALA A 95 2.18 1.82 5.59
CA ALA A 95 1.42 2.32 4.45
C ALA A 95 1.79 1.55 3.19
N ILE A 96 0.85 0.82 2.60
CA ILE A 96 1.05 0.20 1.28
C ILE A 96 0.31 1.02 0.23
N VAL A 97 1.06 1.56 -0.74
CA VAL A 97 0.50 2.30 -1.89
C VAL A 97 0.53 1.42 -3.13
N LEU A 98 -0.64 0.99 -3.58
CA LEU A 98 -0.79 0.24 -4.83
C LEU A 98 -1.17 1.21 -5.95
N LEU A 99 -0.27 1.39 -6.91
CA LEU A 99 -0.52 2.19 -8.10
C LEU A 99 -1.30 1.38 -9.13
N PRO A 100 -2.21 2.03 -9.88
CA PRO A 100 -3.03 1.36 -10.87
C PRO A 100 -2.17 0.73 -11.97
N ALA A 101 -2.62 -0.44 -12.45
CA ALA A 101 -2.08 -1.15 -13.58
C ALA A 101 -3.06 -2.21 -14.04
N GLU A 102 -3.00 -2.55 -15.33
CA GLU A 102 -3.87 -3.53 -15.97
C GLU A 102 -5.36 -3.22 -15.68
N GLN A 103 -6.04 -4.11 -14.95
CA GLN A 103 -7.46 -4.03 -14.61
C GLN A 103 -7.74 -3.19 -13.36
N VAL A 104 -6.70 -2.80 -12.61
CA VAL A 104 -6.85 -1.92 -11.43
C VAL A 104 -6.67 -0.49 -11.90
N THR A 105 -7.77 0.25 -11.93
CA THR A 105 -7.83 1.60 -12.51
C THR A 105 -7.54 2.71 -11.50
N THR A 106 -7.65 2.43 -10.20
CA THR A 106 -7.48 3.42 -9.14
C THR A 106 -6.31 3.07 -8.23
N ARG A 107 -5.57 4.09 -7.79
CA ARG A 107 -4.62 3.96 -6.68
C ARG A 107 -5.37 3.54 -5.42
N ALA A 108 -4.77 2.64 -4.64
CA ALA A 108 -5.25 2.28 -3.31
C ALA A 108 -4.15 2.49 -2.28
N ILE A 109 -4.52 2.99 -1.10
CA ILE A 109 -3.63 3.19 0.03
C ILE A 109 -4.20 2.40 1.20
N TYR A 110 -3.37 1.57 1.83
CA TYR A 110 -3.71 0.79 3.01
C TYR A 110 -2.83 1.26 4.16
N LEU A 111 -3.43 1.64 5.29
CA LEU A 111 -2.72 2.09 6.49
C LEU A 111 -2.96 1.10 7.62
N ILE A 112 -1.96 0.25 7.84
CA ILE A 112 -2.08 -0.97 8.63
C ILE A 112 -1.26 -0.82 9.91
N PRO A 113 -1.82 -1.07 11.11
CA PRO A 113 -1.03 -1.11 12.33
C PRO A 113 0.06 -2.17 12.23
N ARG A 114 1.28 -1.86 12.67
CA ARG A 114 2.40 -2.80 12.60
C ARG A 114 2.09 -4.20 13.19
N PRO A 115 1.42 -4.34 14.35
CA PRO A 115 1.10 -5.67 14.88
C PRO A 115 0.25 -6.52 13.93
N ILE A 116 -0.65 -5.88 13.18
CA ILE A 116 -1.50 -6.55 12.19
C ILE A 116 -0.68 -6.96 10.97
N ALA A 117 0.18 -6.07 10.47
CA ALA A 117 1.10 -6.40 9.38
C ALA A 117 2.03 -7.57 9.79
N GLU A 118 2.64 -7.51 10.97
CA GLU A 118 3.48 -8.59 11.50
C GLU A 118 2.77 -9.94 11.55
N GLY A 119 1.53 -9.96 12.05
CA GLY A 119 0.75 -11.19 12.21
C GLY A 119 0.40 -11.87 10.88
N LEU A 120 0.31 -11.10 9.79
CA LEU A 120 -0.04 -11.60 8.45
C LEU A 120 1.17 -11.74 7.51
N ALA A 121 2.34 -11.25 7.92
CA ALA A 121 3.53 -11.24 7.07
C ALA A 121 4.08 -12.65 6.81
N ARG A 122 4.44 -12.90 5.55
CA ARG A 122 5.29 -14.05 5.20
C ARG A 122 6.71 -13.79 5.68
N ARG A 123 7.42 -14.88 5.99
CA ARG A 123 8.78 -14.88 6.53
C ARG A 123 9.53 -16.07 5.98
N ASP A 124 10.80 -15.87 5.70
CA ASP A 124 11.67 -16.98 5.36
C ASP A 124 12.12 -17.73 6.63
N LYS A 125 12.76 -18.89 6.44
CA LYS A 125 13.34 -19.65 7.55
C LYS A 125 14.33 -18.78 8.32
N ALA A 126 14.42 -18.98 9.63
CA ALA A 126 15.33 -18.22 10.50
C ALA A 126 16.81 -18.29 10.09
N THR A 127 17.20 -19.32 9.34
CA THR A 127 18.56 -19.51 8.82
C THR A 127 18.82 -18.78 7.49
N SER A 128 17.80 -18.14 6.90
CA SER A 128 17.95 -17.40 5.65
C SER A 128 18.61 -16.05 5.87
N LYS A 129 19.33 -15.54 4.85
CA LYS A 129 19.83 -14.15 4.83
C LYS A 129 18.70 -13.12 4.89
N THR A 130 17.51 -13.53 4.49
CA THR A 130 16.26 -12.75 4.44
C THR A 130 15.33 -13.06 5.64
N ALA A 131 15.83 -13.70 6.70
CA ALA A 131 15.00 -14.06 7.86
C ALA A 131 14.33 -12.85 8.55
N ALA A 132 14.96 -11.68 8.47
CA ALA A 132 14.42 -10.42 9.01
C ALA A 132 13.31 -9.83 8.13
N GLU A 133 13.18 -10.27 6.88
CA GLU A 133 12.20 -9.71 5.96
C GLU A 133 10.78 -10.13 6.33
N ARG A 134 9.86 -9.17 6.21
CA ARG A 134 8.42 -9.34 6.29
C ARG A 134 7.86 -8.92 4.96
N TYR A 135 7.17 -9.81 4.26
CA TYR A 135 6.71 -9.51 2.91
C TYR A 135 5.32 -10.04 2.60
N PHE A 136 4.67 -9.34 1.67
CA PHE A 136 3.34 -9.64 1.14
C PHE A 136 3.41 -9.64 -0.37
N ARG A 137 2.69 -10.56 -1.01
CA ARG A 137 2.48 -10.47 -2.46
C ARG A 137 1.57 -9.29 -2.76
N VAL A 138 1.93 -8.50 -3.76
CA VAL A 138 1.18 -7.30 -4.18
C VAL A 138 -0.28 -7.63 -4.50
N ASP A 139 -0.54 -8.78 -5.12
CA ASP A 139 -1.89 -9.19 -5.50
C ASP A 139 -2.78 -9.64 -4.33
N GLN A 140 -2.19 -9.98 -3.18
CA GLN A 140 -2.93 -10.37 -1.98
C GLN A 140 -3.24 -9.21 -1.04
N VAL A 141 -2.53 -8.08 -1.18
CA VAL A 141 -2.71 -6.90 -0.32
C VAL A 141 -4.18 -6.44 -0.25
N PRO A 142 -4.94 -6.33 -1.37
CA PRO A 142 -6.33 -5.89 -1.31
C PRO A 142 -7.25 -6.81 -0.49
N GLU A 143 -6.98 -8.11 -0.50
CA GLU A 143 -7.75 -9.10 0.26
C GLU A 143 -7.35 -9.07 1.74
N LEU A 144 -6.05 -9.19 2.01
CA LEU A 144 -5.48 -9.25 3.37
C LEU A 144 -5.78 -7.99 4.20
N PHE A 145 -5.81 -6.83 3.55
CA PHE A 145 -5.88 -5.54 4.23
C PHE A 145 -7.08 -4.71 3.81
N SER A 146 -8.13 -5.34 3.27
CA SER A 146 -9.36 -4.66 2.83
C SER A 146 -9.93 -3.70 3.89
N GLU A 147 -9.97 -4.13 5.15
CA GLU A 147 -10.45 -3.35 6.31
C GLU A 147 -9.58 -2.14 6.66
N TRP A 148 -8.34 -2.10 6.17
CA TRP A 148 -7.36 -1.04 6.44
C TRP A 148 -7.19 -0.09 5.25
N LYS A 149 -8.00 -0.26 4.20
CA LYS A 149 -8.00 0.61 3.03
C LYS A 149 -8.45 2.02 3.44
N ALA A 150 -7.66 3.02 3.07
CA ALA A 150 -7.91 4.43 3.38
C ALA A 150 -8.13 4.74 4.87
N ASN A 151 -7.49 3.98 5.78
CA ASN A 151 -7.50 4.22 7.23
C ASN A 151 -6.65 5.45 7.63
N PHE A 152 -6.98 6.63 7.10
CA PHE A 152 -6.25 7.87 7.34
C PHE A 152 -6.51 8.48 8.73
N GLU A 153 -7.46 7.93 9.48
CA GLU A 153 -7.68 8.29 10.88
C GLU A 153 -6.71 7.57 11.84
N LEU A 154 -5.90 6.65 11.32
CA LEU A 154 -5.01 5.79 12.12
C LEU A 154 -5.80 5.05 13.21
N ALA A 155 -6.95 4.50 12.85
CA ALA A 155 -7.72 3.63 13.74
C ALA A 155 -6.93 2.35 13.99
N THR A 156 -6.85 1.90 15.25
CA THR A 156 -6.10 0.68 15.64
C THR A 156 -6.97 -0.57 15.65
N THR A 157 -8.28 -0.39 15.52
CA THR A 157 -9.26 -1.47 15.43
C THR A 157 -10.06 -1.29 14.15
N VAL A 158 -10.48 -2.41 13.58
CA VAL A 158 -11.41 -2.39 12.47
C VAL A 158 -12.72 -1.83 12.98
N ARG A 159 -13.27 -0.83 12.29
CA ARG A 159 -14.65 -0.44 12.50
C ARG A 159 -15.51 -1.64 12.12
N LYS A 160 -16.05 -2.36 13.11
CA LYS A 160 -17.28 -3.08 12.88
C LYS A 160 -18.30 -2.01 12.49
N ASP A 161 -18.91 -2.18 11.32
CA ASP A 161 -20.09 -1.46 10.84
C ASP A 161 -19.83 -0.37 9.79
N CYS A 162 -19.95 -0.79 8.52
CA CYS A 162 -20.92 -0.19 7.61
C CYS A 162 -21.38 -1.28 6.62
N SER A 163 -22.25 -2.17 7.10
CA SER A 163 -23.13 -2.91 6.19
C SER A 163 -24.16 -1.91 5.68
N PRO A 164 -24.45 -1.83 4.37
CA PRO A 164 -25.48 -0.93 3.82
C PRO A 164 -26.90 -1.21 4.35
N ALA A 165 -27.08 -2.22 5.20
CA ALA A 165 -28.37 -2.58 5.79
C ALA A 165 -28.84 -1.67 6.95
N SER A 166 -27.98 -0.84 7.55
CA SER A 166 -28.38 -0.02 8.72
C SER A 166 -28.97 1.35 8.38
N LEU A 167 -29.12 1.70 7.09
CA LEU A 167 -29.61 3.02 6.66
C LEU A 167 -31.13 3.07 6.38
N LEU A 168 -31.89 2.01 6.68
CA LEU A 168 -33.33 1.93 6.37
C LEU A 168 -34.29 1.96 7.59
N GLU A 169 -33.82 2.15 8.82
CA GLU A 169 -34.71 2.15 10.00
C GLU A 169 -34.88 3.50 10.70
N VAL A 170 -34.82 4.62 9.97
CA VAL A 170 -35.29 5.91 10.53
C VAL A 170 -36.37 6.48 9.62
N GLY A 171 -37.58 5.95 9.79
CA GLY A 171 -38.75 6.37 9.01
C GLY A 171 -40.04 5.82 9.60
N GLY A 172 -40.37 6.22 10.82
CA GLY A 172 -41.72 5.99 11.35
C GLY A 172 -41.79 6.25 12.85
N PHE A 173 -42.22 7.45 13.23
CA PHE A 173 -43.17 7.63 14.33
C PHE A 173 -43.95 8.93 14.07
N GLU A 174 -45.26 8.80 14.23
CA GLU A 174 -46.33 9.80 14.12
C GLU A 174 -46.17 10.98 15.09
#